data_AF-A0A7C5JSC4-F1
#
_entry.id   AF-A0A7C5JSC4-F1
#
_cell.length_a   1.000
_cell.length_b   1.000
_cell.length_c   1.000
_cell.angle_alpha   90.00
_cell.angle_beta   90.00
_cell.angle_gamma   90.00
#
_symmetry.space_group_name_H-M   'P 1'
#
loop_
_entity.id
_entity.type
_entity.pdbx_description
1 polymer ?
#
loop_
_entity_poly.entity_id
_entity_poly.type
_entity_poly.pdbx_seq_one_letter_code
_entity_poly.pdbx_strand_id
1 'polypeptide(L)'
;MIRSITIPDRDDRSLRPGVLYIALLVVGIFLPGCQIDFGLMRRDHVEKFPSELSRKTLIALPEGHPAGLADCVRIALDNNLDIHTALINRRLAGLDRKIAFSNFLPHIDAGITYTSADRQQAIKAGPGYSPMSDKSIIRSAVSAQQAIFAPETWFLYEAFKKGEGISELVARRTLDLI
;
A
#
# COMPACT_ATOMS: atom_id res chain seq x y z
N MET A 1 -20.64 -16.07 10.70
CA MET A 1 -19.98 -17.09 11.54
C MET A 1 -18.48 -16.81 11.50
N ILE A 2 -17.96 -16.10 12.50
CA ILE A 2 -16.56 -15.63 12.56
C ILE A 2 -15.72 -16.77 13.14
N ARG A 3 -14.76 -17.29 12.37
CA ARG A 3 -13.87 -18.37 12.81
C ARG A 3 -12.56 -17.75 13.28
N SER A 4 -12.51 -17.30 14.54
CA SER A 4 -11.27 -16.89 15.18
C SER A 4 -10.43 -18.14 15.47
N ILE A 5 -9.37 -18.35 14.70
CA ILE A 5 -8.35 -19.37 15.01
C ILE A 5 -7.42 -18.76 16.04
N THR A 6 -7.72 -18.97 17.32
CA THR A 6 -6.86 -18.62 18.45
C THR A 6 -5.82 -19.73 18.59
N ILE A 7 -4.61 -19.52 18.09
CA ILE A 7 -3.50 -20.46 18.28
C ILE A 7 -3.00 -20.29 19.73
N PRO A 8 -3.01 -21.34 20.56
CA PRO A 8 -2.63 -21.21 21.96
C PRO A 8 -1.10 -21.08 22.10
N ASP A 9 -0.75 -20.09 22.92
CA ASP A 9 0.39 -19.97 23.84
C ASP A 9 1.50 -21.01 23.68
N ARG A 10 2.61 -20.61 23.05
CA ARG A 10 3.88 -21.34 23.08
C ARG A 10 4.73 -20.76 24.20
N ASP A 11 4.72 -21.42 25.36
CA ASP A 11 5.59 -21.14 26.51
C ASP A 11 7.06 -21.40 26.11
N ASP A 12 7.70 -20.38 25.54
CA ASP A 12 9.13 -20.39 25.17
C ASP A 12 10.01 -20.19 26.43
N ARG A 13 9.92 -21.14 27.37
CA ARG A 13 10.68 -21.11 28.64
C ARG A 13 12.13 -21.62 28.53
N SER A 14 12.76 -21.56 27.34
CA SER A 14 14.17 -21.96 27.19
C SER A 14 14.98 -21.18 26.14
N LEU A 15 14.70 -19.90 25.93
CA LEU A 15 15.56 -19.06 25.09
C LEU A 15 16.78 -18.58 25.89
N ARG A 16 17.90 -19.33 25.78
CA ARG A 16 19.20 -18.96 26.37
C ARG A 16 19.60 -17.54 25.94
N PRO A 17 20.16 -16.70 26.83
CA PRO A 17 20.43 -15.28 26.56
C PRO A 17 21.38 -15.05 25.37
N GLY A 18 22.21 -16.03 25.01
CA GLY A 18 23.08 -15.96 23.84
C GLY A 18 22.36 -16.08 22.49
N VAL A 19 21.23 -16.80 22.42
CA VAL A 19 20.46 -16.96 21.17
C VAL A 19 19.65 -15.70 20.86
N LEU A 20 19.15 -15.03 21.90
CA LEU A 20 18.46 -13.75 21.78
C LEU A 20 19.38 -12.66 21.19
N TYR A 21 20.65 -12.60 21.62
CA TYR A 21 21.61 -11.60 21.16
C TYR A 21 22.00 -11.79 19.69
N ILE A 22 22.18 -13.04 19.26
CA ILE A 22 22.48 -13.36 17.86
C ILE A 22 21.28 -13.05 16.95
N ALA A 23 20.06 -13.38 17.39
CA ALA A 23 18.84 -13.06 16.63
C ALA A 23 18.63 -11.55 16.50
N LEU A 24 18.89 -10.77 17.56
CA LEU A 24 18.74 -9.31 17.56
C LEU A 24 19.77 -8.62 16.65
N LEU A 25 20.99 -9.17 16.57
CA LEU A 25 22.06 -8.68 15.69
C LEU A 25 21.76 -8.99 14.21
N VAL A 26 21.22 -10.18 13.91
CA VAL A 26 20.80 -10.55 12.54
C VAL A 26 19.61 -9.70 12.07
N VAL A 27 18.63 -9.44 12.94
CA VAL A 27 17.48 -8.58 12.61
C VAL A 27 17.93 -7.12 12.42
N GLY A 28 18.90 -6.64 13.20
CA GLY A 28 19.47 -5.29 13.04
C GLY A 28 20.17 -5.06 11.70
N ILE A 29 20.76 -6.10 11.10
CA ILE A 29 21.44 -6.01 9.79
C ILE A 29 20.44 -6.00 8.62
N PHE A 30 19.27 -6.62 8.77
CA PHE A 30 18.26 -6.70 7.70
C PHE A 30 17.25 -5.53 7.68
N LEU A 31 17.29 -4.64 8.67
CA LEU A 31 16.37 -3.51 8.78
C LEU A 31 16.71 -2.19 8.03
N PRO A 32 17.87 -1.96 7.36
CA PRO A 32 18.10 -0.68 6.69
C PRO A 32 17.28 -0.51 5.39
N GLY A 33 16.35 -1.42 5.07
CA GLY A 33 15.60 -1.42 3.80
C GLY A 33 14.27 -0.65 3.76
N CYS A 34 13.77 -0.07 4.86
CA CYS A 34 12.39 0.42 4.93
C CYS A 34 12.22 1.92 5.28
N GLN A 35 13.21 2.76 5.01
CA GLN A 35 12.98 4.20 4.91
C GLN A 35 12.97 4.62 3.44
N ILE A 36 11.84 4.36 2.79
CA ILE A 36 11.55 4.98 1.50
C ILE A 36 11.23 6.44 1.79
N ASP A 37 12.24 7.30 1.67
CA ASP A 37 12.06 8.75 1.79
C ASP A 37 11.44 9.29 0.49
N PHE A 38 10.12 9.47 0.51
CA PHE A 38 9.36 10.04 -0.61
C PHE A 38 9.85 11.46 -0.98
N GLY A 39 10.49 12.18 -0.04
CA GLY A 39 11.08 13.49 -0.29
C GLY A 39 12.29 13.43 -1.22
N LEU A 40 13.15 12.43 -1.04
CA LEU A 40 14.33 12.21 -1.89
C LEU A 40 13.91 11.85 -3.33
N MET A 41 12.96 10.93 -3.51
CA MET A 41 12.47 10.53 -4.84
C MET A 41 11.87 11.70 -5.63
N ARG A 42 11.15 12.61 -4.95
CA ARG A 42 10.60 13.81 -5.59
C ARG A 42 11.69 14.77 -6.04
N ARG A 43 12.71 14.99 -5.21
CA ARG A 43 13.84 15.89 -5.54
C ARG A 43 14.63 15.36 -6.73
N ASP A 44 14.97 14.07 -6.72
CA ASP A 44 15.64 13.39 -7.83
C ASP A 44 14.88 13.54 -9.15
N HIS A 45 13.55 13.45 -9.11
CA HIS A 45 12.73 13.59 -10.31
C HIS A 45 12.71 15.05 -10.82
N VAL A 46 12.64 16.04 -9.93
CA VAL A 46 12.65 17.46 -10.29
C VAL A 46 13.99 17.85 -10.92
N GLU A 47 15.10 17.33 -10.40
CA GLU A 47 16.44 17.62 -10.93
C GLU A 47 16.70 16.97 -12.30
N LYS A 48 16.19 15.76 -12.54
CA LYS A 48 16.38 15.02 -13.80
C LYS A 48 15.39 15.42 -14.91
N PHE A 49 14.28 16.07 -14.57
CA PHE A 49 13.26 16.49 -15.54
C PHE A 49 13.77 17.45 -16.64
N PRO A 50 14.49 18.56 -16.34
CA PRO A 50 14.91 19.52 -17.37
C PRO A 50 15.94 18.94 -18.35
N SER A 51 16.82 18.04 -17.91
CA SER A 51 17.81 17.39 -18.77
C SER A 51 17.15 16.37 -19.72
N GLU A 52 16.18 15.59 -19.22
CA GLU A 52 15.40 14.67 -20.06
C GLU A 52 14.52 15.42 -21.08
N LEU A 53 13.93 16.56 -20.69
CA LEU A 53 13.16 17.40 -21.61
C LEU A 53 14.04 17.93 -22.74
N SER A 54 15.20 18.51 -22.40
CA SER A 54 16.17 19.00 -23.39
C SER A 54 16.63 17.90 -24.36
N ARG A 55 16.88 16.69 -23.85
CA ARG A 55 17.25 15.52 -24.67
C ARG A 55 16.13 15.14 -25.64
N LYS A 56 14.88 15.10 -25.18
CA LYS A 56 13.73 14.77 -26.03
C LYS A 56 13.46 15.84 -27.09
N THR A 57 13.62 17.12 -26.75
CA THR A 57 13.48 18.22 -27.70
C THR A 57 14.51 18.12 -28.83
N LEU A 58 15.76 17.79 -28.51
CA LEU A 58 16.83 17.63 -29.50
C LEU A 58 16.58 16.46 -30.48
N ILE A 59 15.93 15.39 -29.99
CA ILE A 59 15.55 14.23 -30.82
C ILE A 59 14.32 14.54 -31.68
N ALA A 60 13.35 15.29 -31.14
CA ALA A 60 12.09 15.58 -31.82
C ALA A 60 12.18 16.75 -32.82
N LEU A 61 13.05 17.74 -32.59
CA LEU A 61 13.30 18.87 -33.49
C LEU A 61 14.82 19.05 -33.70
N PRO A 62 15.42 18.39 -34.71
CA PRO A 62 16.79 18.67 -35.13
C PRO A 62 16.88 20.10 -35.67
N GLU A 63 17.80 20.90 -35.16
CA GLU A 63 17.98 22.28 -35.62
C GLU A 63 18.23 22.32 -37.14
N GLY A 64 17.40 23.08 -37.88
CA GLY A 64 17.56 23.31 -39.31
C GLY A 64 16.66 22.53 -40.26
N HIS A 65 15.75 21.68 -39.76
CA HIS A 65 14.74 21.02 -40.61
C HIS A 65 13.32 21.46 -40.23
N PRO A 66 12.49 21.96 -41.17
CA PRO A 66 11.09 22.22 -40.88
C PRO A 66 10.39 20.90 -40.57
N ALA A 67 9.82 20.78 -39.36
CA ALA A 67 9.07 19.60 -38.95
C ALA A 67 7.94 19.32 -39.95
N GLY A 68 7.90 18.10 -40.49
CA GLY A 68 6.84 17.71 -41.41
C GLY A 68 5.49 17.64 -40.69
N LEU A 69 4.39 17.63 -41.45
CA LEU A 69 3.04 17.48 -40.89
C LEU A 69 2.93 16.24 -39.99
N ALA A 70 3.56 15.12 -40.38
CA ALA A 70 3.58 13.90 -39.58
C ALA A 70 4.30 14.07 -38.23
N ASP A 71 5.39 14.85 -38.19
CA ASP A 71 6.11 15.16 -36.95
C ASP A 71 5.31 16.08 -36.04
N CYS A 72 4.65 17.09 -36.62
CA CYS A 72 3.77 17.99 -35.87
C CYS A 72 2.59 17.23 -35.25
N VAL A 73 1.96 16.31 -35.99
CA VAL A 73 0.87 15.47 -35.49
C VAL A 73 1.37 14.54 -34.37
N ARG A 74 2.52 13.89 -34.56
CA ARG A 74 3.12 13.02 -33.53
C ARG A 74 3.47 13.78 -32.26
N ILE A 75 4.13 14.93 -32.38
CA ILE A 75 4.52 15.78 -31.24
C ILE A 75 3.27 16.31 -30.52
N ALA A 76 2.22 16.67 -31.26
CA ALA A 76 0.95 17.07 -30.68
C ALA A 76 0.31 15.92 -29.89
N LEU A 77 0.21 14.71 -30.46
CA LEU A 77 -0.32 13.54 -29.76
C LEU A 77 0.52 13.17 -28.51
N ASP A 78 1.85 13.23 -28.60
CA ASP A 78 2.75 12.88 -27.49
C ASP A 78 2.68 13.89 -26.33
N ASN A 79 2.37 15.17 -26.60
CA ASN A 79 2.37 16.23 -25.60
C ASN A 79 0.98 16.79 -25.26
N ASN A 80 -0.10 16.27 -25.87
CA ASN A 80 -1.44 16.78 -25.62
C ASN A 80 -1.88 16.45 -24.18
N LEU A 81 -2.13 17.48 -23.40
CA LEU A 81 -2.59 17.38 -22.01
C LEU A 81 -3.93 16.65 -21.90
N ASP A 82 -4.84 16.80 -22.86
CA ASP A 82 -6.14 16.15 -22.85
C ASP A 82 -6.02 14.63 -23.02
N ILE A 83 -5.05 14.17 -23.82
CA ILE A 83 -4.75 12.73 -23.95
C ILE A 83 -4.16 12.20 -22.64
N HIS A 84 -3.18 12.90 -22.06
CA HIS A 84 -2.55 12.49 -20.80
C HIS A 84 -3.55 12.45 -19.65
N THR A 85 -4.43 13.45 -19.53
CA THR A 85 -5.47 13.48 -18.50
C THR A 85 -6.48 12.35 -18.69
N ALA A 86 -6.92 12.09 -19.93
CA ALA A 86 -7.83 10.97 -20.20
C ALA A 86 -7.20 9.60 -19.89
N LEU A 87 -5.91 9.41 -20.21
CA LEU A 87 -5.16 8.19 -19.87
C LEU A 87 -4.95 8.03 -18.37
N ILE A 88 -4.65 9.10 -17.64
CA ILE A 88 -4.55 9.10 -16.17
C ILE A 88 -5.90 8.71 -15.57
N ASN A 89 -6.99 9.30 -16.02
CA ASN A 89 -8.34 8.99 -15.53
C ASN A 89 -8.70 7.51 -15.77
N ARG A 90 -8.35 6.95 -16.94
CA ARG A 90 -8.49 5.51 -17.20
C ARG A 90 -7.71 4.67 -16.19
N ARG A 91 -6.46 5.06 -15.88
CA ARG A 91 -5.62 4.34 -14.93
C ARG A 91 -6.15 4.44 -13.49
N LEU A 92 -6.67 5.61 -13.10
CA LEU A 92 -7.34 5.81 -11.81
C LEU A 92 -8.56 4.91 -11.69
N ALA A 93 -9.44 4.88 -12.69
CA ALA A 93 -10.62 4.03 -12.66
C ALA A 93 -10.28 2.53 -12.57
N GLY A 94 -9.19 2.09 -13.21
CA GLY A 94 -8.68 0.72 -13.06
C GLY A 94 -8.07 0.43 -11.67
N LEU A 95 -7.45 1.42 -11.03
CA LEU A 95 -7.00 1.33 -9.64
C LEU A 95 -8.20 1.23 -8.69
N ASP A 96 -9.22 2.06 -8.89
CA ASP A 96 -10.41 2.07 -8.07
C ASP A 96 -11.14 0.72 -8.11
N ARG A 97 -11.24 0.08 -9.29
CA ARG A 97 -11.76 -1.29 -9.39
C ARG A 97 -10.93 -2.30 -8.59
N LYS A 98 -9.59 -2.17 -8.60
CA LYS A 98 -8.71 -3.06 -7.82
C LYS A 98 -8.84 -2.83 -6.32
N ILE A 99 -8.99 -1.57 -5.89
CA ILE A 99 -9.27 -1.21 -4.50
C ILE A 99 -10.63 -1.79 -4.08
N ALA A 100 -11.66 -1.67 -4.92
CA ALA A 100 -12.95 -2.27 -4.64
C ALA A 100 -12.89 -3.80 -4.55
N PHE A 101 -12.10 -4.45 -5.42
CA PHE A 101 -11.86 -5.88 -5.34
C PHE A 101 -11.12 -6.29 -4.06
N SER A 102 -10.24 -5.44 -3.53
CA SER A 102 -9.51 -5.73 -2.29
C SER A 102 -10.43 -5.92 -1.08
N ASN A 103 -11.63 -5.35 -1.09
CA ASN A 103 -12.63 -5.56 -0.03
C ASN A 103 -13.19 -6.99 0.01
N PHE A 104 -13.02 -7.79 -1.05
CA PHE A 104 -13.39 -9.22 -1.04
C PHE A 104 -12.28 -10.11 -0.51
N LEU A 105 -11.05 -9.60 -0.45
CA LEU A 105 -9.91 -10.35 0.04
C LEU A 105 -9.93 -10.37 1.58
N PRO A 106 -9.47 -11.46 2.21
CA PRO A 106 -9.26 -11.48 3.65
C PRO A 106 -8.21 -10.42 4.03
N HIS A 107 -8.57 -9.53 4.96
CA HIS A 107 -7.60 -8.64 5.58
C HIS A 107 -6.87 -9.42 6.68
N ILE A 108 -5.54 -9.46 6.59
CA ILE A 108 -4.68 -10.15 7.56
C ILE A 108 -3.98 -9.07 8.39
N ASP A 109 -4.36 -8.99 9.66
CA ASP A 109 -3.74 -8.10 10.63
C ASP A 109 -2.87 -8.91 11.60
N ALA A 110 -1.65 -8.44 11.83
CA ALA A 110 -0.75 -9.01 12.82
C ALA A 110 -0.40 -7.94 13.85
N GLY A 111 -0.78 -8.18 15.10
CA GLY A 111 -0.55 -7.26 16.21
C GLY A 111 0.25 -7.90 17.33
N ILE A 112 1.21 -7.16 17.88
CA ILE A 112 1.89 -7.49 19.13
C ILE A 112 1.48 -6.44 20.16
N THR A 113 0.82 -6.89 21.22
CA THR A 113 0.37 -6.02 22.32
C THR A 113 1.14 -6.37 23.58
N TYR A 114 1.88 -5.40 24.11
CA TYR A 114 2.54 -5.49 25.41
C TYR A 114 1.75 -4.67 26.42
N THR A 115 1.18 -5.32 27.42
CA THR A 115 0.47 -4.66 28.52
C THR A 115 1.10 -5.05 29.84
N SER A 116 1.65 -4.07 30.56
CA SER A 116 2.12 -4.22 31.93
C SER A 116 1.20 -3.46 32.87
N ALA A 117 0.63 -4.15 33.85
CA ALA A 117 -0.14 -3.53 34.92
C ALA A 117 0.81 -3.08 36.04
N ASP A 118 0.79 -1.79 36.40
CA ASP A 118 1.62 -1.22 37.46
C ASP A 118 1.32 -1.84 38.83
N ARG A 119 0.03 -2.10 39.10
CA ARG A 119 -0.44 -2.86 40.28
C ARG A 119 -1.05 -4.18 39.84
N GLN A 120 -0.53 -5.27 40.40
CA GLN A 120 -1.09 -6.61 40.20
C GLN A 120 -2.50 -6.64 40.79
N GLN A 121 -3.49 -7.01 39.98
CA GLN A 121 -4.88 -7.11 40.44
C GLN A 121 -4.94 -8.19 41.52
N ALA A 122 -5.11 -7.78 42.76
CA ALA A 122 -5.14 -8.65 43.92
C ALA A 122 -6.53 -8.60 44.55
N ILE A 123 -7.09 -9.77 44.83
CA ILE A 123 -8.32 -9.90 45.60
C ILE A 123 -8.00 -10.08 47.07
N LYS A 124 -8.83 -9.48 47.93
CA LYS A 124 -8.73 -9.67 49.38
C LYS A 124 -9.23 -11.07 49.70
N ALA A 125 -8.31 -11.96 50.07
CA ALA A 125 -8.60 -13.35 50.44
C ALA A 125 -8.27 -13.51 51.94
N GLY A 126 -9.29 -13.33 52.79
CA GLY A 126 -9.10 -13.36 54.25
C GLY A 126 -8.29 -12.15 54.77
N PRO A 127 -7.35 -12.35 55.72
CA PRO A 127 -6.52 -11.27 56.26
C PRO A 127 -5.41 -10.79 55.30
N GLY A 128 -5.23 -11.44 54.14
CA GLY A 128 -4.22 -11.10 53.15
C GLY A 128 -4.80 -10.69 51.79
N TYR A 129 -3.92 -10.21 50.91
CA TYR A 129 -4.21 -9.99 49.49
C TYR A 129 -3.52 -11.09 48.68
N SER A 130 -4.27 -11.77 47.81
CA SER A 130 -3.70 -12.76 46.89
C SER A 130 -3.70 -12.20 45.47
N PRO A 131 -2.59 -12.30 44.71
CA PRO A 131 -2.58 -11.89 43.31
C PRO A 131 -3.53 -12.78 42.50
N MET A 132 -4.30 -12.16 41.61
CA MET A 132 -5.32 -12.82 40.80
C MET A 132 -4.99 -12.78 39.29
N SER A 133 -4.11 -11.88 38.87
CA SER A 133 -3.68 -11.72 37.47
C SER A 133 -2.16 -11.51 37.39
N ASP A 134 -1.58 -11.86 36.25
CA ASP A 134 -0.17 -11.66 35.95
C ASP A 134 0.17 -10.17 35.74
N LYS A 135 1.41 -9.76 36.05
CA LYS A 135 1.85 -8.34 36.02
C LYS A 135 2.14 -7.84 34.60
N SER A 136 2.59 -8.73 33.73
CA SER A 136 2.92 -8.41 32.34
C SER A 136 2.33 -9.47 31.42
N ILE A 137 1.55 -9.02 30.44
CA ILE A 137 0.92 -9.88 29.44
C ILE A 137 1.42 -9.44 28.06
N ILE A 138 2.03 -10.38 27.33
CA ILE A 138 2.42 -10.22 25.94
C ILE A 138 1.43 -11.02 25.11
N ARG A 139 0.76 -10.38 24.14
CA ARG A 139 -0.12 -11.07 23.21
C ARG A 139 0.35 -10.84 21.78
N SER A 140 0.64 -11.91 21.07
CA SER A 140 0.75 -11.92 19.62
C SER A 140 -0.56 -12.47 19.06
N ALA A 141 -1.21 -11.73 18.17
CA ALA A 141 -2.43 -12.16 17.52
C ALA A 141 -2.32 -11.91 16.02
N VAL A 142 -2.68 -12.94 15.25
CA VAL A 142 -2.88 -12.84 13.80
C VAL A 142 -4.37 -13.03 13.55
N SER A 143 -5.05 -11.98 13.10
CA SER A 143 -6.47 -12.03 12.77
C SER A 143 -6.65 -11.93 11.26
N ALA A 144 -7.49 -12.81 10.72
CA ALA A 144 -7.94 -12.73 9.34
C ALA A 144 -9.44 -12.42 9.34
N GLN A 145 -9.85 -11.31 8.75
CA GLN A 145 -11.26 -10.93 8.62
C GLN A 145 -11.63 -10.83 7.14
N GLN A 146 -12.67 -11.57 6.73
CA GLN A 146 -13.19 -11.54 5.37
C GLN A 146 -14.70 -11.30 5.41
N ALA A 147 -15.17 -10.32 4.63
CA ALA A 147 -16.59 -10.11 4.41
C ALA A 147 -17.08 -11.12 3.35
N ILE A 148 -17.75 -12.19 3.78
CA ILE A 148 -18.25 -13.25 2.87
C ILE A 148 -19.56 -12.81 2.20
N PHE A 149 -20.36 -11.96 2.87
CA PHE A 149 -21.65 -11.47 2.38
C PHE A 149 -21.82 -9.99 2.71
N ALA A 150 -21.27 -9.11 1.87
CA ALA A 150 -21.48 -7.67 1.94
C ALA A 150 -22.05 -7.19 0.60
N PRO A 151 -23.38 -7.08 0.45
CA PRO A 151 -24.02 -6.63 -0.80
C PRO A 151 -23.48 -5.27 -1.28
N GLU A 152 -23.17 -4.39 -0.33
CA GLU A 152 -22.57 -3.07 -0.57
C GLU A 152 -21.21 -3.14 -1.28
N THR A 153 -20.35 -4.12 -0.95
CA THR A 153 -19.04 -4.23 -1.59
C THR A 153 -19.15 -4.73 -3.04
N TRP A 154 -20.15 -5.58 -3.33
CA TRP A 154 -20.46 -6.01 -4.69
C TRP A 154 -20.97 -4.85 -5.55
N PHE A 155 -21.89 -4.06 -5.00
CA PHE A 155 -22.39 -2.86 -5.68
C PHE A 155 -21.27 -1.86 -5.97
N LEU A 156 -20.39 -1.60 -5.00
CA LEU A 156 -19.22 -0.73 -5.19
C LEU A 156 -18.29 -1.26 -6.28
N TYR A 157 -17.96 -2.56 -6.26
CA TYR A 157 -17.14 -3.16 -7.30
C TYR A 157 -17.75 -3.02 -8.70
N GLU A 158 -19.05 -3.24 -8.84
CA GLU A 158 -19.75 -3.06 -10.12
C GLU A 158 -19.76 -1.60 -10.59
N ALA A 159 -19.94 -0.65 -9.67
CA ALA A 159 -19.88 0.78 -9.96
C ALA A 159 -18.48 1.17 -10.49
N PHE A 160 -17.41 0.72 -9.84
CA PHE A 160 -16.05 0.98 -10.30
C PHE A 160 -15.71 0.28 -11.62
N LYS A 161 -16.22 -0.94 -11.84
CA LYS A 161 -16.09 -1.63 -13.13
C LYS A 161 -16.75 -0.85 -14.28
N LYS A 162 -17.93 -0.26 -14.05
CA LYS A 162 -18.59 0.61 -15.04
C LYS A 162 -17.81 1.91 -15.24
N GLY A 163 -17.28 2.51 -14.16
CA GLY A 163 -16.42 3.69 -14.20
C GLY A 163 -15.18 3.49 -15.08
N GLU A 164 -14.48 2.37 -14.91
CA GLU A 164 -13.32 1.98 -15.75
C GLU A 164 -13.69 1.92 -17.23
N GLY A 165 -14.84 1.32 -17.56
CA GLY A 165 -15.33 1.25 -18.94
C GLY A 165 -15.63 2.63 -19.55
N ILE A 166 -16.21 3.56 -18.77
CA ILE A 166 -16.47 4.93 -19.22
C ILE A 166 -15.14 5.67 -19.45
N SER A 167 -14.20 5.58 -18.52
CA SER A 167 -12.90 6.24 -18.66
C SER A 167 -12.08 5.68 -19.82
N GLU A 168 -12.19 4.39 -20.12
CA GLU A 168 -11.59 3.80 -21.32
C GLU A 168 -12.22 4.36 -22.60
N LEU A 169 -13.54 4.49 -22.65
CA LEU A 169 -14.25 5.03 -23.81
C LEU A 169 -13.87 6.51 -24.04
N VAL A 170 -13.80 7.30 -22.97
CA VAL A 170 -13.37 8.70 -23.03
C VAL A 170 -11.95 8.80 -23.56
N ALA A 171 -11.01 8.03 -23.02
CA ALA A 171 -9.62 8.02 -23.49
C ALA A 171 -9.50 7.65 -24.97
N ARG A 172 -10.26 6.64 -25.43
CA ARG A 172 -10.29 6.28 -26.85
C ARG A 172 -10.87 7.41 -27.69
N ARG A 173 -11.97 8.02 -27.25
CA ARG A 173 -12.61 9.10 -28.01
C ARG A 173 -11.71 10.33 -28.14
N THR A 174 -10.95 10.68 -27.10
CA THR A 174 -9.99 11.79 -27.15
C THR A 174 -8.87 11.53 -28.17
N LEU A 175 -8.46 10.27 -28.35
CA LEU A 175 -7.48 9.89 -29.37
C LEU A 175 -8.05 9.97 -30.79
N ASP A 176 -9.32 9.59 -30.99
CA ASP A 176 -9.97 9.58 -32.31
C ASP A 176 -10.33 10.99 -32.85
N LEU A 177 -10.31 12.03 -31.99
CA LEU A 177 -10.76 13.39 -32.32
C LEU A 177 -9.63 14.33 -32.77
N ILE A 178 -8.39 13.85 -32.81
CA ILE A 178 -7.18 14.60 -33.18
C ILE A 178 -6.65 14.07 -34.51
#